data_AF-A0A3D9BXQ3-F1
#
_entry.id   AF-A0A3D9BXQ3-F1
#
_cell.length_a   1.000
_cell.length_b   1.000
_cell.length_c   1.000
_cell.angle_alpha   90.00
_cell.angle_beta   90.00
_cell.angle_gamma   90.00
#
_symmetry.space_group_name_H-M   'P 1'
#
loop_
_entity.id
_entity.type
_entity.pdbx_description
1 polymer ?
#
loop_
_entity_poly.entity_id
_entity_poly.type
_entity_poly.pdbx_seq_one_letter_code
_entity_poly.pdbx_strand_id
1 'polypeptide(L)'
;MRYIRYAILAAIAIVLVSVALANRAIVTLTLLPEALEELAGWNVSAELPLFLVILGGVAAGLLIGFVWEWIREHKHRAEKARQEAEAKRLHRELRRAKVKGEEADDVLALVDKKAG
;
A
#
# COMPACT_ATOMS: atom_id res chain seq x y z
N MET A 1 8.84 19.34 21.10
CA MET A 1 8.03 18.69 20.05
C MET A 1 7.39 17.34 20.44
N ARG A 2 8.08 16.44 21.17
CA ARG A 2 7.47 15.15 21.60
C ARG A 2 6.36 15.31 22.64
N TYR A 3 6.52 16.22 23.62
CA TYR A 3 5.52 16.48 24.65
C TYR A 3 4.16 16.94 24.10
N ILE A 4 4.17 17.81 23.09
CA ILE A 4 2.93 18.27 22.44
C ILE A 4 2.20 17.10 21.77
N ARG A 5 2.94 16.20 21.09
CA ARG A 5 2.35 14.99 20.50
C ARG A 5 1.75 14.09 21.57
N TYR A 6 2.44 13.87 22.69
CA TYR A 6 1.89 13.08 23.79
C TYR A 6 0.68 13.74 24.46
N ALA A 7 0.68 15.07 24.61
CA ALA A 7 -0.47 15.80 25.14
C ALA A 7 -1.69 15.64 24.23
N ILE A 8 -1.51 15.73 22.90
CA ILE A 8 -2.58 15.49 21.93
C ILE A 8 -3.08 14.05 22.01
N LEU A 9 -2.18 13.06 22.05
CA LEU A 9 -2.57 11.65 22.16
C LEU A 9 -3.30 11.35 23.48
N ALA A 10 -2.84 11.93 24.59
CA ALA A 10 -3.50 11.80 25.89
C ALA A 10 -4.89 12.41 25.87
N ALA A 11 -5.06 13.60 25.28
CA ALA A 11 -6.37 14.23 25.14
C ALA A 11 -7.32 13.36 24.29
N ILE A 12 -6.84 12.83 23.16
CA ILE A 12 -7.61 11.89 22.33
C ILE A 12 -7.99 10.64 23.13
N ALA A 13 -7.05 10.05 23.87
CA ALA A 13 -7.30 8.87 24.70
C ALA A 13 -8.38 9.13 25.76
N ILE A 14 -8.34 10.29 26.43
CA ILE A 14 -9.35 10.68 27.42
C ILE A 14 -10.74 10.79 26.77
N VAL A 15 -10.84 11.42 25.60
CA VAL A 15 -12.10 11.52 24.85
C VAL A 15 -12.62 10.14 24.47
N LEU A 16 -11.76 9.28 23.91
CA LEU A 16 -12.14 7.92 23.52
C LEU A 16 -12.63 7.09 24.71
N VAL A 17 -11.92 7.15 25.84
CA VAL A 17 -12.33 6.45 27.07
C VAL A 17 -13.66 6.98 27.60
N SER A 18 -13.85 8.31 27.57
CA SER A 18 -15.11 8.93 27.99
C SER A 18 -16.29 8.48 27.13
N VAL A 19 -16.11 8.45 25.81
CA VAL A 19 -17.10 7.94 24.86
C VAL A 19 -17.36 6.44 25.10
N ALA A 20 -16.31 5.65 25.35
CA ALA A 20 -16.45 4.22 25.64
C ALA A 20 -17.26 3.96 26.92
N LEU A 21 -16.96 4.69 28.00
CA LEU A 21 -17.69 4.59 29.26
C LEU A 21 -19.15 5.05 29.12
N ALA A 22 -19.39 6.13 28.36
CA ALA A 22 -20.74 6.61 28.08
C ALA A 22 -21.56 5.60 27.26
N ASN A 23 -20.90 4.89 26.33
CA ASN A 23 -21.52 3.92 25.42
C ASN A 23 -21.17 2.47 25.82
N ARG A 24 -21.21 2.17 27.11
CA ARG A 24 -20.98 0.82 27.66
C ARG A 24 -22.19 -0.13 27.54
N ALA A 25 -23.28 0.33 26.93
CA ALA A 25 -24.49 -0.46 26.76
C ALA A 25 -24.16 -1.74 25.98
N ILE A 26 -24.63 -2.88 26.50
CA ILE A 26 -24.48 -4.17 25.84
C ILE A 26 -25.45 -4.23 24.68
N VAL A 27 -24.95 -4.60 23.50
CA VAL A 27 -25.73 -4.79 22.29
C VAL A 27 -25.47 -6.20 21.77
N THR A 28 -26.53 -6.87 21.33
CA THR A 28 -26.43 -8.16 20.64
C THR A 28 -26.01 -7.90 19.20
N LEU A 29 -24.80 -8.35 18.85
CA LEU A 29 -24.32 -8.34 17.48
C LEU A 29 -24.59 -9.70 16.86
N THR A 30 -25.59 -9.75 15.99
CA THR A 30 -25.96 -10.96 15.24
C THR A 30 -25.42 -10.84 13.82
N LEU A 31 -24.66 -11.84 13.38
CA LEU A 31 -24.03 -11.84 12.05
C LEU A 31 -25.05 -12.06 10.92
N LEU A 32 -26.03 -12.93 11.13
CA LEU A 32 -27.04 -13.25 10.13
C LEU A 32 -28.44 -12.86 10.64
N PRO A 33 -29.26 -12.20 9.80
CA PRO A 33 -30.67 -12.02 10.13
C PRO A 33 -31.38 -13.37 10.25
N GLU A 34 -32.39 -13.45 11.11
CA GLU A 34 -33.10 -14.68 11.48
C GLU A 34 -33.59 -15.49 10.26
N ALA A 35 -34.06 -14.81 9.20
CA ALA A 35 -34.51 -15.46 7.96
C ALA A 35 -33.40 -16.20 7.19
N LEU A 36 -32.13 -15.86 7.41
CA LEU A 36 -30.97 -16.51 6.79
C LEU A 36 -30.36 -17.59 7.68
N GLU A 37 -30.74 -17.65 8.96
CA GLU A 37 -30.26 -18.67 9.89
C GLU A 37 -30.74 -20.07 9.50
N GLU A 38 -32.02 -20.21 9.14
CA GLU A 38 -32.58 -21.49 8.67
C GLU A 38 -31.89 -22.01 7.39
N LEU A 39 -31.39 -21.09 6.54
CA LEU A 39 -30.70 -21.44 5.31
C LEU A 39 -29.22 -21.75 5.52
N ALA A 40 -28.55 -20.98 6.37
CA ALA A 40 -27.12 -21.15 6.65
C ALA A 40 -26.85 -22.34 7.58
N GLY A 41 -27.79 -22.69 8.46
CA GLY A 41 -27.64 -23.74 9.48
C GLY A 41 -26.69 -23.37 10.62
N TRP A 42 -26.19 -22.13 10.65
CA TRP A 42 -25.37 -21.57 11.70
C TRP A 42 -25.62 -20.07 11.82
N ASN A 43 -25.66 -19.56 13.04
CA ASN A 43 -25.71 -18.12 13.34
C ASN A 43 -24.78 -17.83 14.51
N VAL A 44 -24.05 -16.72 14.43
CA VAL A 44 -23.13 -16.30 15.47
C VAL A 44 -23.65 -14.97 16.01
N SER A 45 -23.99 -14.99 17.30
CA SER A 45 -24.41 -13.82 18.06
C SER A 45 -23.46 -13.62 19.23
N ALA A 46 -23.05 -12.37 19.46
CA ALA A 46 -22.22 -12.00 20.59
C ALA A 46 -22.76 -10.76 21.28
N GLU A 47 -22.81 -10.79 22.62
CA GLU A 47 -23.16 -9.64 23.42
C GLU A 47 -21.89 -8.85 23.76
N LEU A 48 -21.80 -7.64 23.22
CA LEU A 48 -20.62 -6.79 23.39
C LEU A 48 -21.06 -5.35 23.70
N PRO A 49 -20.29 -4.61 24.50
CA PRO A 49 -20.47 -3.17 24.64
C PRO A 49 -20.41 -2.45 23.29
N LEU A 50 -21.32 -1.50 23.06
CA LEU A 50 -21.44 -0.76 21.80
C LEU A 50 -20.14 -0.10 21.36
N PHE A 51 -19.35 0.44 22.30
CA PHE A 51 -18.07 1.07 21.97
C PHE A 51 -17.07 0.10 21.32
N LEU A 52 -17.08 -1.19 21.68
CA LEU A 52 -16.21 -2.19 21.06
C LEU A 52 -16.63 -2.44 19.62
N VAL A 53 -17.93 -2.48 19.34
CA VAL A 53 -18.47 -2.68 18.00
C VAL A 53 -18.10 -1.50 17.10
N ILE A 54 -18.30 -0.26 17.57
CA ILE A 54 -17.97 0.94 16.80
C ILE A 54 -16.46 1.06 16.57
N LEU A 55 -15.65 1.00 17.63
CA LEU A 55 -14.20 1.15 17.49
C LEU A 55 -13.58 0.00 16.72
N GLY A 56 -14.03 -1.23 16.97
CA GLY A 56 -13.61 -2.42 16.23
C GLY A 56 -13.97 -2.32 14.74
N GLY A 57 -15.17 -1.85 14.41
CA GLY A 57 -15.60 -1.62 13.03
C GLY A 57 -14.75 -0.56 12.32
N VAL A 58 -14.46 0.57 12.97
CA VAL A 58 -13.57 1.61 12.43
C VAL A 58 -12.15 1.06 12.22
N ALA A 59 -11.60 0.36 13.21
CA ALA A 59 -10.28 -0.23 13.12
C ALA A 59 -10.20 -1.27 11.99
N ALA A 60 -11.18 -2.17 11.89
CA ALA A 60 -11.28 -3.14 10.81
C ALA A 60 -11.40 -2.46 9.45
N GLY A 61 -12.25 -1.44 9.32
CA GLY A 61 -12.40 -0.66 8.08
C GLY A 61 -11.10 0.03 7.67
N LEU A 62 -10.35 0.59 8.63
CA LEU A 62 -9.04 1.20 8.36
C LEU A 62 -8.01 0.16 7.92
N LEU A 63 -7.99 -1.02 8.56
CA LEU A 63 -7.11 -2.13 8.17
C LEU A 63 -7.44 -2.61 6.75
N ILE A 64 -8.72 -2.80 6.43
CA ILE A 64 -9.17 -3.19 5.08
C ILE A 64 -8.78 -2.11 4.07
N GLY A 65 -9.03 -0.84 4.39
CA GLY A 65 -8.61 0.29 3.55
C GLY A 65 -7.10 0.33 3.32
N PHE A 66 -6.31 0.06 4.36
CA PHE A 66 -4.85 -0.01 4.26
C PHE A 66 -4.39 -1.20 3.41
N VAL A 67 -5.00 -2.37 3.57
CA VAL A 67 -4.72 -3.56 2.72
C VAL A 67 -5.10 -3.28 1.27
N TRP A 68 -6.23 -2.62 1.02
CA TRP A 68 -6.66 -2.23 -0.31
C TRP A 68 -5.68 -1.25 -0.96
N GLU A 69 -5.29 -0.20 -0.23
CA GLU A 69 -4.29 0.77 -0.70
C GLU A 69 -2.94 0.09 -0.93
N TRP A 70 -2.54 -0.85 -0.08
CA TRP A 70 -1.32 -1.63 -0.26
C TRP A 70 -1.34 -2.45 -1.55
N ILE A 71 -2.44 -3.17 -1.83
CA ILE A 71 -2.61 -3.95 -3.06
C ILE A 71 -2.59 -3.02 -4.27
N ARG A 72 -3.23 -1.84 -4.16
CA ARG A 72 -3.24 -0.82 -5.22
C ARG A 72 -1.83 -0.28 -5.50
N GLU A 73 -1.10 0.10 -4.46
CA GLU A 73 0.26 0.65 -4.51
C GLU A 73 1.29 -0.38 -5.03
N HIS A 74 1.08 -1.68 -4.75
CA HIS A 74 2.00 -2.72 -5.24
C HIS A 74 2.04 -2.86 -6.76
N LYS A 75 0.96 -2.49 -7.46
CA LYS A 75 0.90 -2.58 -8.92
C LYS A 75 1.92 -1.65 -9.60
N HIS A 76 2.22 -0.49 -9.01
CA HIS A 76 3.18 0.47 -9.55
C HIS A 76 4.65 0.14 -9.24
N ARG A 77 4.93 -0.66 -8.20
CA ARG A 77 6.31 -1.08 -7.88
C ARG A 77 6.89 -2.06 -8.92
N ALA A 78 6.05 -2.89 -9.53
CA ALA A 78 6.47 -3.79 -10.61
C ALA A 78 6.80 -3.04 -11.92
N GLU A 79 6.09 -1.94 -12.17
CA GLU A 79 6.22 -1.15 -13.39
C GLU A 79 7.48 -0.28 -13.37
N LYS A 80 7.81 0.31 -12.21
CA LYS A 80 9.08 1.04 -12.03
C LYS A 80 10.31 0.14 -12.20
N ALA A 81 10.28 -1.09 -11.68
CA ALA A 81 11.38 -2.04 -11.84
C ALA A 81 11.56 -2.48 -13.32
N ARG A 82 10.46 -2.64 -14.06
CA ARG A 82 10.51 -2.92 -15.50
C ARG A 82 11.07 -1.73 -16.30
N GLN A 83 10.60 -0.52 -16.03
CA GLN A 83 11.07 0.67 -16.72
C GLN A 83 12.54 0.97 -16.41
N GLU A 84 13.02 0.79 -15.18
CA GLU A 84 14.45 0.91 -14.86
C GLU A 84 15.31 -0.12 -15.58
N ALA A 85 14.86 -1.38 -15.64
CA ALA A 85 15.58 -2.44 -16.35
C ALA A 85 15.68 -2.15 -17.86
N GLU A 86 14.59 -1.65 -18.44
CA GLU A 86 14.50 -1.31 -19.86
C GLU A 86 15.34 -0.07 -20.21
N ALA A 87 15.30 0.97 -19.38
CA ALA A 87 16.16 2.15 -19.50
C ALA A 87 17.66 1.79 -19.39
N LYS A 88 18.02 0.89 -18.46
CA LYS A 88 19.40 0.43 -18.30
C LYS A 88 19.88 -0.38 -19.50
N ARG A 89 18.99 -1.17 -20.11
CA ARG A 89 19.30 -1.92 -21.33
C ARG A 89 19.49 -0.99 -22.53
N LEU A 90 18.58 -0.03 -22.74
CA LEU A 90 18.69 0.99 -23.79
C LEU A 90 19.96 1.83 -23.65
N HIS A 91 20.32 2.26 -22.44
CA HIS A 91 21.59 2.97 -22.21
C HIS A 91 22.83 2.13 -22.56
N ARG A 92 22.78 0.81 -22.31
CA ARG A 92 23.88 -0.10 -22.64
C ARG A 92 23.98 -0.34 -24.15
N GLU A 93 22.84 -0.43 -24.84
CA GLU A 93 22.77 -0.54 -26.30
C GLU A 93 23.28 0.75 -26.96
N LEU A 94 22.88 1.93 -26.48
CA LEU A 94 23.41 3.21 -26.94
C LEU A 94 24.92 3.36 -26.73
N ARG A 95 25.45 2.94 -25.57
CA ARG A 95 26.91 2.93 -25.33
C ARG A 95 27.64 2.01 -26.31
N ARG A 96 27.11 0.81 -26.57
CA ARG A 96 27.71 -0.13 -27.53
C ARG A 96 27.64 0.38 -28.97
N ALA A 97 26.54 1.04 -29.35
CA ALA A 97 26.38 1.63 -30.66
C ALA A 97 27.34 2.82 -30.87
N LYS A 98 27.54 3.67 -29.85
CA LYS A 98 28.51 4.77 -29.91
C LYS A 98 29.95 4.28 -30.06
N VAL A 99 30.36 3.29 -29.26
CA VAL A 99 31.72 2.72 -29.34
C VAL A 99 31.99 2.09 -30.72
N LYS A 100 31.00 1.37 -31.29
CA LYS A 100 31.14 0.83 -32.65
C LYS A 100 31.21 1.90 -33.74
N GLY A 101 30.50 3.02 -33.57
CA GLY A 101 30.58 4.15 -34.51
C GLY A 101 31.95 4.82 -34.47
N GLU A 102 32.50 4.99 -33.27
CA GLU A 102 33.81 5.60 -33.04
C GLU A 102 34.96 4.73 -33.59
N GLU A 103 34.90 3.40 -33.40
CA GLU A 103 35.85 2.47 -34.04
C GLU A 103 35.74 2.44 -35.57
N ALA A 104 34.52 2.58 -36.13
CA ALA A 104 34.33 2.60 -37.57
C ALA A 104 34.90 3.88 -38.21
N ASP A 105 34.73 5.03 -37.56
CA ASP A 105 35.29 6.32 -38.00
C ASP A 105 36.83 6.33 -37.93
N ASP A 106 37.42 5.76 -36.88
CA ASP A 106 38.88 5.63 -36.75
C ASP A 106 39.48 4.74 -37.84
N VAL A 107 38.80 3.64 -38.20
CA VAL A 107 39.24 2.77 -39.30
C VAL A 107 39.14 3.47 -40.65
N LEU A 108 38.06 4.23 -40.91
CA LEU A 108 37.90 5.06 -42.10
C LEU A 108 39.01 6.13 -42.21
N ALA A 109 39.33 6.79 -41.11
CA ALA A 109 40.41 7.78 -41.06
C ALA A 109 41.79 7.17 -41.34
N LEU A 110 42.05 5.95 -40.87
CA LEU A 110 43.29 5.22 -41.16
C LEU A 110 43.39 4.77 -42.63
N VAL A 111 42.26 4.46 -43.27
CA VAL A 111 42.21 4.06 -44.69
C VAL A 111 42.42 5.27 -45.60
N ASP A 112 41.77 6.40 -45.35
CA ASP A 112 41.97 7.65 -46.11
C ASP A 112 43.42 8.15 -46.03
N LYS A 113 44.02 8.07 -44.84
CA LYS A 113 45.42 8.48 -44.62
C LYS A 113 46.46 7.57 -45.30
N LYS A 114 46.06 6.35 -45.68
CA LYS A 114 46.91 5.39 -46.41
C LYS A 114 46.70 5.46 -47.93
N ALA A 115 45.59 6.06 -48.36
CA ALA A 115 45.19 6.20 -49.76
C ALA A 115 45.63 7.53 -50.41
N GLY A 116 46.13 8.49 -49.62
CA GLY A 116 46.81 9.71 -50.08
C GLY A 116 48.32 9.59 -50.00
#